data_AF-A0A7J0G823-F1
#
_entry.id   AF-A0A7J0G823-F1
#
_cell.length_a   1.000
_cell.length_b   1.000
_cell.length_c   1.000
_cell.angle_alpha   90.00
_cell.angle_beta   90.00
_cell.angle_gamma   90.00
#
_symmetry.space_group_name_H-M   'P 1'
#
loop_
_entity.id
_entity.type
_entity.pdbx_description
1 polymer ?
#
loop_
_entity_poly.entity_id
_entity_poly.type
_entity_poly.pdbx_seq_one_letter_code
_entity_poly.pdbx_strand_id
1 'polypeptide(L)'
;MENASSAQSAIQSGRIRVLKEGSGPSDRAVGPVVYWMFRDQRLNDNWALIHAVDQANKANVPVAVAFNLFDQFLGAKARQLGFMLRGLRQLHRDVEETLRIPFLLFQARL
;
A
#
# COMPACT_ATOMS: atom_id res chain seq x y z
N MET A 1 28.98 18.95 -16.84
CA MET A 1 28.68 18.51 -15.46
C MET A 1 27.20 18.71 -15.26
N GLU A 2 26.42 17.65 -15.49
CA GLU A 2 24.96 17.69 -15.50
C GLU A 2 24.46 17.40 -14.08
N ASN A 3 23.81 18.37 -13.47
CA ASN A 3 23.36 18.30 -12.08
C ASN A 3 22.04 17.53 -12.06
N ALA A 4 22.09 16.24 -11.73
CA ALA A 4 20.90 15.42 -11.53
C ALA A 4 20.16 15.97 -10.29
N SER A 5 19.10 16.73 -10.53
CA SER A 5 18.15 17.13 -9.49
C SER A 5 17.59 15.88 -8.82
N SER A 6 18.01 15.62 -7.59
CA SER A 6 17.38 14.61 -6.74
C SER A 6 15.94 15.03 -6.50
N ALA A 7 14.99 14.30 -7.07
CA ALA A 7 13.56 14.53 -6.84
C ALA A 7 13.30 14.48 -5.33
N GLN A 8 13.02 15.64 -4.75
CA GLN A 8 12.72 15.74 -3.33
C GLN A 8 11.42 14.97 -3.08
N SER A 9 11.48 13.94 -2.23
CA SER A 9 10.29 13.13 -1.93
C SER A 9 9.22 14.05 -1.33
N ALA A 10 8.01 14.03 -1.90
CA ALA A 10 6.88 14.83 -1.44
C ALA A 10 6.39 14.44 -0.02
N ILE A 11 7.01 13.43 0.59
CA ILE A 11 6.60 12.84 1.86
C ILE A 11 7.42 13.44 3.00
N GLN A 12 6.72 14.01 3.97
CA GLN A 12 7.32 14.52 5.19
C GLN A 12 7.86 13.36 6.05
N SER A 13 9.14 13.41 6.44
CA SER A 13 9.79 12.34 7.19
C SER A 13 9.08 11.97 8.50
N GLY A 14 8.42 12.94 9.15
CA GLY A 14 7.62 12.69 10.37
C GLY A 14 6.38 11.81 10.18
N ARG A 15 6.02 11.47 8.93
CA ARG A 15 4.92 10.55 8.60
C ARG A 15 5.35 9.10 8.50
N ILE A 16 6.66 8.84 8.54
CA ILE A 16 7.26 7.54 8.31
C ILE A 16 7.97 7.09 9.58
N ARG A 17 7.75 5.83 9.97
CA ARG A 17 8.52 5.17 11.01
C ARG A 17 8.89 3.77 10.55
N VAL A 18 10.18 3.48 10.46
CA VAL A 18 10.67 2.13 10.20
C VAL A 18 10.41 1.27 11.43
N LEU A 19 9.64 0.20 11.26
CA LEU A 19 9.34 -0.75 12.33
C LEU A 19 10.39 -1.86 12.43
N LYS A 20 11.00 -2.23 11.30
CA LYS A 20 12.03 -3.25 11.19
C LYS A 20 12.93 -2.95 9.99
N GLU A 21 14.23 -2.93 10.21
CA GLU A 21 15.21 -2.79 9.14
C GLU A 21 15.26 -4.06 8.28
N GLY A 22 15.42 -3.87 6.97
CA GLY A 22 15.62 -4.98 6.04
C GLY A 22 16.96 -5.68 6.31
N SER A 23 16.93 -7.00 6.47
CA SER A 23 18.14 -7.81 6.65
C SER A 23 18.23 -8.80 5.49
N GLY A 24 18.92 -8.44 4.42
CA GLY A 24 19.08 -9.31 3.26
C GLY A 24 20.31 -8.93 2.43
N PRO A 25 21.03 -9.91 1.86
CA PRO A 25 22.11 -9.65 0.92
C PRO A 25 21.57 -8.91 -0.32
N SER A 26 22.30 -7.90 -0.77
CA SER A 26 22.02 -7.07 -1.95
C SER A 26 21.93 -7.85 -3.27
N ASP A 27 22.35 -9.12 -3.26
CA ASP A 27 22.52 -9.95 -4.46
C ASP A 27 21.22 -10.64 -4.91
N ARG A 28 20.12 -10.46 -4.18
CA ARG A 28 18.80 -10.93 -4.61
C ARG A 28 18.06 -9.85 -5.38
N ALA A 29 17.35 -10.27 -6.43
CA ALA A 29 16.42 -9.40 -7.15
C ALA A 29 15.46 -8.74 -6.14
N VAL A 30 15.38 -7.41 -6.21
CA VAL A 30 14.52 -6.61 -5.32
C VAL A 30 13.07 -6.94 -5.68
N GLY A 31 12.32 -7.43 -4.68
CA GLY A 31 10.90 -7.74 -4.83
C GLY A 31 10.03 -6.49 -4.90
N PRO A 32 8.72 -6.65 -5.17
CA PRO A 32 7.77 -5.53 -5.17
C PRO A 32 7.68 -4.86 -3.80
N VAL A 33 7.31 -3.58 -3.81
CA VAL A 33 6.86 -2.88 -2.60
C VAL A 33 5.39 -3.23 -2.38
N VAL A 34 5.04 -3.67 -1.16
CA VAL A 34 3.66 -3.99 -0.80
C VAL A 34 3.13 -2.97 0.19
N TYR A 35 2.07 -2.26 -0.18
CA TYR A 35 1.27 -1.49 0.76
C TYR A 35 0.22 -2.40 1.39
N TRP A 36 0.45 -2.82 2.63
CA TRP A 36 -0.58 -3.48 3.42
C TRP A 36 -1.59 -2.46 3.95
N MET A 37 -2.70 -2.35 3.23
CA MET A 37 -3.80 -1.46 3.54
C MET A 37 -4.68 -2.04 4.65
N PHE A 38 -5.04 -1.18 5.62
CA PHE A 38 -5.96 -1.54 6.68
C PHE A 38 -6.91 -0.39 7.05
N ARG A 39 -6.37 0.69 7.65
CA ARG A 39 -7.16 1.82 8.16
C ARG A 39 -7.60 2.78 7.04
N ASP A 40 -6.66 3.21 6.22
CA ASP A 40 -6.86 4.22 5.18
C ASP A 40 -7.32 3.56 3.86
N GLN A 41 -8.57 3.12 3.83
CA GLN A 41 -9.21 2.47 2.67
C GLN A 41 -9.65 3.48 1.60
N ARG A 42 -8.69 4.21 1.05
CA ARG A 42 -8.90 5.21 -0.01
C ARG A 42 -7.70 5.29 -0.94
N LEU A 43 -7.94 5.72 -2.17
CA LEU A 43 -6.92 5.93 -3.18
C LEU A 43 -6.24 7.30 -3.02
N ASN A 44 -7.05 8.35 -3.06
CA ASN A 44 -6.58 9.73 -2.99
C ASN A 44 -6.16 10.12 -1.57
N ASP A 45 -5.19 11.03 -1.47
CA ASP A 45 -4.72 11.61 -0.20
C ASP A 45 -4.34 10.54 0.84
N ASN A 46 -3.68 9.48 0.37
CA ASN A 46 -3.24 8.36 1.18
C ASN A 46 -1.71 8.35 1.30
N TRP A 47 -1.19 8.93 2.37
CA TRP A 47 0.26 9.02 2.60
C TRP A 47 0.97 7.66 2.63
N ALA A 48 0.30 6.61 3.08
CA ALA A 48 0.89 5.27 3.08
C ALA A 48 1.04 4.72 1.65
N LEU A 49 0.04 4.92 0.80
CA LEU A 49 0.12 4.55 -0.62
C LEU A 49 1.15 5.42 -1.38
N ILE A 50 1.14 6.74 -1.16
CA ILE A 50 2.12 7.66 -1.75
C ILE A 50 3.54 7.22 -1.37
N HIS A 51 3.76 6.83 -0.11
CA HIS A 51 5.03 6.30 0.34
C HIS A 51 5.40 4.98 -0.35
N ALA A 52 4.47 4.04 -0.46
CA ALA A 52 4.74 2.79 -1.15
C ALA A 52 5.16 3.02 -2.62
N VAL A 53 4.47 3.90 -3.33
CA VAL A 53 4.81 4.26 -4.72
C VAL A 53 6.18 4.95 -4.80
N ASP A 54 6.48 5.90 -3.91
CA ASP A 54 7.79 6.56 -3.84
C ASP A 54 8.95 5.56 -3.63
N GLN A 55 8.75 4.54 -2.78
CA GLN A 55 9.75 3.49 -2.57
C GLN A 55 9.88 2.56 -3.77
N ALA A 56 8.77 2.16 -4.38
CA ALA A 56 8.79 1.31 -5.57
C ALA A 56 9.52 2.01 -6.73
N ASN A 57 9.26 3.31 -6.92
CA ASN A 57 9.94 4.13 -7.92
C ASN A 57 11.45 4.25 -7.64
N LYS A 58 11.86 4.47 -6.38
CA LYS A 58 13.29 4.54 -6.00
C LYS A 58 14.03 3.23 -6.24
N ALA A 59 13.36 2.10 -6.03
CA ALA A 59 13.93 0.77 -6.25
C ALA A 59 13.70 0.24 -7.68
N ASN A 60 12.98 0.96 -8.54
CA ASN A 60 12.55 0.53 -9.87
C ASN A 60 11.86 -0.84 -9.88
N VAL A 61 10.91 -1.04 -8.95
CA VAL A 61 10.12 -2.27 -8.79
C VAL A 61 8.62 -1.96 -8.79
N PRO A 62 7.76 -2.93 -9.12
CA PRO A 62 6.32 -2.73 -9.03
C PRO A 62 5.85 -2.53 -7.59
N VAL A 63 4.67 -1.92 -7.46
CA VAL A 63 3.93 -1.77 -6.21
C VAL A 63 2.66 -2.63 -6.26
N ALA A 64 2.25 -3.20 -5.13
CA ALA A 64 0.96 -3.85 -4.97
C ALA A 64 0.26 -3.38 -3.69
N VAL A 65 -1.06 -3.33 -3.71
CA VAL A 65 -1.90 -3.11 -2.53
C VAL A 65 -2.38 -4.45 -2.01
N ALA A 66 -2.24 -4.70 -0.72
CA ALA A 66 -2.75 -5.89 -0.06
C ALA A 66 -3.77 -5.51 1.01
N PHE A 67 -4.93 -6.18 1.03
CA PHE A 67 -5.92 -6.05 2.08
C PHE A 67 -6.28 -7.44 2.62
N ASN A 68 -6.20 -7.64 3.93
CA ASN A 68 -6.65 -8.88 4.56
C ASN A 68 -8.04 -8.68 5.17
N LEU A 69 -9.01 -9.49 4.73
CA LEU A 69 -10.33 -9.57 5.33
C LEU A 69 -10.27 -10.42 6.59
N PHE A 70 -10.87 -9.93 7.67
CA PHE A 70 -10.94 -10.63 8.94
C PHE A 70 -12.35 -11.18 9.14
N ASP A 71 -12.44 -12.43 9.61
CA ASP A 71 -13.72 -13.10 9.84
C ASP A 71 -14.54 -12.40 10.93
N GLN A 72 -13.86 -11.85 11.94
CA GLN A 72 -14.45 -11.04 13.01
C GLN A 72 -13.48 -9.91 13.39
N PHE A 73 -13.89 -8.66 13.17
CA PHE A 73 -13.13 -7.50 13.65
C PHE A 73 -13.90 -6.81 14.77
N LEU A 74 -13.43 -6.97 16.02
CA LEU A 74 -13.93 -6.25 17.21
C LEU A 74 -15.47 -6.24 17.37
N GLY A 75 -16.14 -7.34 16.98
CA GLY A 75 -17.60 -7.45 17.08
C GLY A 75 -18.39 -6.68 16.00
N ALA A 76 -17.73 -6.23 14.92
CA ALA A 76 -18.38 -5.61 13.77
C ALA A 76 -19.57 -6.45 13.28
N LYS A 77 -20.71 -5.79 13.06
CA LYS A 77 -21.93 -6.43 12.57
C LYS A 77 -22.02 -6.31 11.05
N ALA A 78 -22.99 -7.00 10.46
CA ALA A 78 -23.20 -7.06 9.01
C ALA A 78 -23.26 -5.68 8.33
N ARG A 79 -23.76 -4.64 9.03
CA ARG A 79 -23.84 -3.27 8.48
C ARG A 79 -22.46 -2.67 8.25
N GLN A 80 -21.58 -2.74 9.23
CA GLN A 80 -20.21 -2.22 9.14
C GLN A 80 -19.43 -2.97 8.06
N LEU A 81 -19.51 -4.31 8.08
CA LEU A 81 -18.84 -5.16 7.10
C LEU A 81 -19.36 -4.87 5.68
N GLY A 82 -20.67 -4.79 5.49
CA GLY A 82 -21.27 -4.49 4.19
C GLY A 82 -20.89 -3.11 3.67
N PHE A 83 -20.78 -2.10 4.55
CA PHE A 83 -20.31 -0.77 4.15
C PHE A 83 -18.84 -0.83 3.67
N MET A 84 -17.97 -1.46 4.46
CA MET A 84 -16.56 -1.63 4.13
C MET A 84 -16.37 -2.38 2.81
N LEU A 85 -17.02 -3.54 2.62
CA LEU A 85 -16.89 -4.34 1.41
C LEU A 85 -17.36 -3.61 0.14
N ARG A 86 -18.44 -2.81 0.24
CA ARG A 86 -18.88 -1.98 -0.90
C ARG A 86 -17.86 -0.89 -1.23
N GLY A 87 -17.26 -0.27 -0.21
CA GLY A 87 -16.17 0.69 -0.38
C GLY A 87 -14.92 0.06 -1.00
N LEU A 88 -14.47 -1.09 -0.49
CA LEU A 88 -13.34 -1.84 -1.02
C LEU A 88 -13.54 -2.25 -2.48
N ARG A 89 -14.76 -2.64 -2.86
CA ARG A 89 -15.08 -2.95 -4.26
C ARG A 89 -14.96 -1.73 -5.18
N GLN A 90 -15.31 -0.54 -4.72
CA GLN A 90 -15.08 0.69 -5.49
C GLN A 90 -13.58 1.00 -5.58
N LEU A 91 -12.90 0.94 -4.43
CA LEU A 91 -11.46 1.21 -4.34
C LEU A 91 -10.63 0.29 -5.24
N HIS A 92 -10.96 -1.00 -5.27
CA HIS A 92 -10.32 -1.99 -6.14
C HIS A 92 -10.36 -1.55 -7.61
N ARG A 93 -11.54 -1.19 -8.11
CA ARG A 93 -11.70 -0.69 -9.48
C ARG A 93 -10.89 0.58 -9.71
N ASP A 94 -11.02 1.57 -8.82
CA ASP A 94 -10.35 2.86 -8.98
C ASP A 94 -8.83 2.68 -9.05
N VAL A 95 -8.25 1.82 -8.20
CA VAL A 95 -6.81 1.54 -8.15
C VAL A 95 -6.33 0.86 -9.45
N GLU A 96 -7.05 -0.14 -9.95
CA GLU A 96 -6.66 -0.85 -11.17
C GLU A 96 -6.84 -0.01 -12.43
N GLU A 97 -7.95 0.73 -12.54
CA GLU A 97 -8.27 1.53 -13.73
C GLU A 97 -7.37 2.77 -13.85
N THR A 98 -7.07 3.44 -12.73
CA THR A 98 -6.35 4.73 -12.76
C THR A 98 -4.85 4.57 -12.60
N LEU A 99 -4.39 3.68 -11.70
CA LEU A 99 -2.97 3.53 -11.38
C LEU A 99 -2.37 2.23 -11.92
N ARG A 100 -3.19 1.27 -12.38
CA ARG A 100 -2.76 -0.06 -12.82
C ARG A 100 -1.95 -0.81 -11.74
N ILE A 101 -2.28 -0.56 -10.48
CA ILE A 101 -1.65 -1.21 -9.32
C ILE A 101 -2.49 -2.45 -8.96
N PRO A 102 -1.89 -3.64 -8.84
CA PRO A 102 -2.61 -4.83 -8.39
C PRO A 102 -3.19 -4.65 -6.99
N PHE A 103 -4.45 -5.07 -6.80
CA PHE A 103 -5.11 -5.12 -5.50
C PHE A 103 -5.35 -6.58 -5.08
N LEU A 104 -4.63 -7.02 -4.04
CA LEU A 104 -4.69 -8.38 -3.53
C LEU A 104 -5.60 -8.44 -2.30
N LEU A 105 -6.72 -9.14 -2.44
CA LEU A 105 -7.63 -9.42 -1.32
C LEU A 105 -7.34 -10.80 -0.75
N PHE A 106 -6.99 -10.84 0.54
CA PHE A 106 -6.78 -12.07 1.29
C PHE A 106 -7.94 -12.30 2.25
N GLN A 107 -8.21 -13.56 2.57
CA GLN A 107 -9.03 -13.94 3.70
C GLN A 107 -8.24 -14.95 4.53
N ALA A 108 -7.36 -14.45 5.38
CA ALA A 108 -6.63 -15.28 6.33
C ALA A 108 -7.48 -15.50 7.59
N ARG A 109 -7.58 -16.76 8.01
CA ARG A 109 -8.03 -17.10 9.37
C ARG A 109 -6.87 -16.80 10.31
N LEU A 110 -7.05 -15.81 11.18
CA LEU A 110 -6.17 -15.58 12.33
C LEU A 110 -6.69 -16.38 13.53
#